data_AF-A0AB39L7Q4-F1
#
_entry.id   AF-A0AB39L7Q4-F1
#
_cell.length_a   1.000
_cell.length_b   1.000
_cell.length_c   1.000
_cell.angle_alpha   90.00
_cell.angle_beta   90.00
_cell.angle_gamma   90.00
#
_symmetry.space_group_name_H-M   'P 1'
#
loop_
_entity.id
_entity.type
_entity.pdbx_description
1 polymer ?
#
loop_
_entity_poly.entity_id
_entity_poly.type
_entity_poly.pdbx_seq_one_letter_code
_entity_poly.pdbx_strand_id
1 'polypeptide(L)'
;MVDVNDVVHVWSRAGHGTPHDRLGLYAQALTAHRPVGPYRALDDAQEDGAILALYRVDRPQATIADLRQLPALALWSYRQMLHDLAREGLGPLQDHGTLRIGVLR
;
A
#
# COMPACT_ATOMS: atom_id res chain seq x y z
N MET A 1 -12.81 -7.91 2.90
CA MET A 1 -11.45 -7.63 2.44
C MET A 1 -11.56 -7.41 0.95
N VAL A 2 -11.00 -6.30 0.45
CA VAL A 2 -11.15 -5.85 -0.94
C VAL A 2 -10.16 -6.60 -1.83
N ASP A 3 -10.56 -6.95 -3.06
CA ASP A 3 -9.68 -7.66 -4.00
C ASP A 3 -8.65 -6.70 -4.63
N VAL A 4 -7.54 -7.26 -5.12
CA VAL A 4 -6.51 -6.50 -5.86
C VAL A 4 -7.13 -5.72 -7.02
N ASN A 5 -8.10 -6.31 -7.75
CA ASN A 5 -8.73 -5.65 -8.89
C ASN A 5 -9.54 -4.42 -8.49
N ASP A 6 -10.20 -4.44 -7.33
CA ASP A 6 -10.95 -3.29 -6.82
C ASP A 6 -10.00 -2.12 -6.49
N VAL A 7 -8.85 -2.42 -5.88
CA VAL A 7 -7.79 -1.42 -5.59
C VAL A 7 -7.27 -0.80 -6.89
N VAL A 8 -6.97 -1.63 -7.90
CA VAL A 8 -6.54 -1.16 -9.23
C VAL A 8 -7.62 -0.30 -9.88
N HIS A 9 -8.89 -0.69 -9.78
CA HIS A 9 -10.00 0.06 -10.35
C HIS A 9 -10.12 1.46 -9.74
N VAL A 10 -9.97 1.59 -8.41
CA VAL A 10 -9.96 2.89 -7.73
C VAL A 10 -8.84 3.78 -8.27
N TRP A 11 -7.61 3.27 -8.32
CA TRP A 11 -6.48 4.07 -8.82
C TRP A 11 -6.57 4.39 -10.31
N SER A 12 -7.07 3.46 -11.12
CA SER A 12 -7.30 3.71 -12.54
C SER A 12 -8.33 4.82 -12.75
N ARG A 13 -9.39 4.87 -11.94
CA ARG A 13 -10.44 5.90 -12.01
C ARG A 13 -9.96 7.26 -11.46
N ALA A 14 -9.06 7.25 -10.48
CA ALA A 14 -8.42 8.46 -9.97
C ALA A 14 -7.50 9.14 -11.00
N GLY A 15 -7.20 8.48 -12.12
CA GLY A 15 -6.47 9.09 -13.24
C GLY A 15 -4.97 9.17 -13.02
N HIS A 16 -4.40 8.25 -12.23
CA HIS A 16 -2.95 8.10 -12.15
C HIS A 16 -2.38 7.91 -13.55
N GLY A 17 -1.39 8.72 -13.94
CA GLY A 17 -0.63 8.52 -15.19
C GLY A 17 0.22 7.24 -15.22
N THR A 18 0.04 6.37 -14.22
CA THR A 18 0.71 5.08 -14.05
C THR A 18 -0.01 4.02 -14.90
N PRO A 19 0.73 3.25 -15.72
CA PRO A 19 0.14 2.16 -16.51
C PRO A 19 -0.59 1.13 -15.64
N HIS A 20 -1.67 0.55 -16.17
CA HIS A 20 -2.54 -0.38 -15.45
C HIS A 20 -1.78 -1.58 -14.85
N ASP A 21 -0.84 -2.16 -15.61
CA ASP A 21 -0.01 -3.29 -15.12
C ASP A 21 0.80 -2.91 -13.88
N ARG A 22 1.30 -1.66 -13.83
CA ARG A 22 2.08 -1.15 -12.71
C ARG A 22 1.20 -0.84 -11.50
N LEU A 23 -0.02 -0.35 -11.73
CA LEU A 23 -1.04 -0.26 -10.66
C LEU A 23 -1.34 -1.65 -10.07
N GLY A 24 -1.38 -2.69 -10.91
CA GLY A 24 -1.51 -4.08 -10.48
C GLY A 24 -0.42 -4.52 -9.51
N LEU A 25 0.85 -4.20 -9.81
CA LEU A 25 1.99 -4.52 -8.93
C LEU A 25 1.88 -3.82 -7.57
N TYR A 26 1.52 -2.54 -7.56
CA TYR A 26 1.28 -1.79 -6.32
C TYR A 26 0.12 -2.36 -5.51
N ALA A 27 -0.97 -2.76 -6.16
CA ALA A 27 -2.16 -3.28 -5.50
C ALA A 27 -1.88 -4.65 -4.88
N GLN A 28 -1.13 -5.50 -5.58
CA GLN A 28 -0.65 -6.78 -5.07
C GLN A 28 0.28 -6.57 -3.88
N ALA A 29 1.28 -5.70 -3.99
CA ALA A 29 2.22 -5.44 -2.92
C ALA A 29 1.53 -4.88 -1.67
N LEU A 30 0.63 -3.90 -1.85
CA LEU A 30 -0.15 -3.34 -0.75
C LEU A 30 -0.99 -4.43 -0.10
N THR A 31 -1.82 -5.16 -0.86
CA THR A 31 -2.76 -6.17 -0.32
C THR A 31 -2.04 -7.35 0.33
N ALA A 32 -0.87 -7.75 -0.18
CA ALA A 32 -0.09 -8.86 0.36
C ALA A 32 0.53 -8.54 1.74
N HIS A 33 0.95 -7.29 1.96
CA HIS A 33 1.52 -6.85 3.23
C HIS A 33 0.48 -6.25 4.18
N ARG A 34 -0.56 -5.64 3.62
CA ARG A 34 -1.54 -4.79 4.29
C ARG A 34 -2.89 -4.99 3.59
N PRO A 35 -3.74 -5.92 4.06
CA PRO A 35 -5.03 -6.13 3.43
C PRO A 35 -5.85 -4.84 3.36
N VAL A 36 -6.57 -4.62 2.27
CA VAL A 36 -7.40 -3.41 2.11
C VAL A 36 -8.83 -3.69 2.60
N GLY A 37 -9.36 -2.78 3.39
CA GLY A 37 -10.70 -2.86 3.97
C GLY A 37 -11.33 -1.48 4.16
N PRO A 38 -12.41 -1.37 4.96
CA PRO A 38 -13.03 -0.09 5.27
C PRO A 38 -12.02 0.90 5.83
N TYR A 39 -12.10 2.15 5.36
CA TYR A 39 -11.17 3.20 5.74
C TYR A 39 -11.18 3.46 7.24
N ARG A 40 -9.98 3.64 7.78
CA ARG A 40 -9.71 4.22 9.09
C ARG A 40 -8.47 5.10 8.98
N ALA A 41 -8.37 6.10 9.86
CA ALA A 41 -7.15 6.88 9.97
C ALA A 41 -5.97 5.96 10.35
N LEU A 42 -4.86 6.11 9.63
CA LEU A 42 -3.61 5.44 9.92
C LEU A 42 -2.79 6.32 10.87
N ASP A 43 -2.10 5.69 11.82
CA ASP A 43 -0.99 6.36 12.50
C ASP A 43 0.24 6.43 11.59
N ASP A 44 1.24 7.23 11.96
CA ASP A 44 2.45 7.46 11.16
C ASP A 44 3.18 6.15 10.81
N ALA A 45 3.24 5.18 11.73
CA ALA A 45 3.90 3.90 11.50
C ALA A 45 3.10 3.00 10.54
N GLN A 46 1.78 3.10 10.58
CA GLN A 46 0.89 2.42 9.65
C GLN A 46 0.96 3.03 8.26
N GLU A 47 0.99 4.36 8.15
CA GLU A 47 1.20 5.07 6.89
C GLU A 47 2.56 4.69 6.28
N ASP A 48 3.65 4.81 7.06
CA ASP A 48 5.01 4.45 6.64
C ASP A 48 5.08 3.01 6.12
N GLY A 49 4.41 2.06 6.79
CA GLY A 49 4.39 0.67 6.36
C GLY A 49 3.59 0.43 5.08
N ALA A 50 2.49 1.14 4.87
CA ALA A 50 1.72 1.07 3.63
C ALA A 50 2.51 1.68 2.46
N ILE A 51 3.14 2.83 2.68
CA ILE A 51 4.02 3.47 1.69
C ILE A 51 5.22 2.58 1.39
N LEU A 52 5.83 1.93 2.39
CA LEU A 52 6.95 1.02 2.17
C LEU A 52 6.57 -0.18 1.29
N ALA A 53 5.36 -0.74 1.48
CA ALA A 53 4.85 -1.81 0.63
C ALA A 53 4.76 -1.38 -0.84
N LEU A 54 4.28 -0.15 -1.09
CA LEU A 54 4.24 0.43 -2.43
C LEU A 54 5.66 0.68 -2.97
N TYR A 55 6.51 1.32 -2.18
CA TYR A 55 7.87 1.68 -2.58
C TYR A 55 8.72 0.46 -2.95
N ARG A 56 8.48 -0.70 -2.30
CA ARG A 56 9.17 -1.95 -2.62
C ARG A 56 8.89 -2.50 -4.01
N VAL A 57 7.82 -2.08 -4.67
CA VAL A 57 7.62 -2.40 -6.10
C VAL A 57 8.73 -1.80 -6.96
N ASP A 58 9.15 -0.57 -6.65
CA ASP A 58 10.22 0.12 -7.37
C ASP A 58 11.61 -0.24 -6.84
N ARG A 59 11.70 -0.51 -5.52
CA ARG A 59 12.94 -0.85 -4.82
C ARG A 59 12.73 -2.05 -3.89
N PRO A 60 12.83 -3.29 -4.39
CA PRO A 60 12.48 -4.50 -3.63
C PRO A 60 13.17 -4.66 -2.27
N GLN A 61 14.38 -4.14 -2.13
CA GLN A 61 15.18 -4.24 -0.90
C GLN A 61 15.04 -3.01 0.02
N ALA A 62 14.14 -2.08 -0.29
CA ALA A 62 13.97 -0.87 0.50
C ALA A 62 13.52 -1.16 1.94
N THR A 63 14.06 -0.36 2.84
CA THR A 63 13.77 -0.35 4.27
C THR A 63 13.03 0.93 4.66
N ILE A 64 12.54 0.98 5.91
CA ILE A 64 11.95 2.21 6.48
C ILE A 64 12.97 3.36 6.51
N ALA A 65 14.26 3.05 6.70
CA ALA A 65 15.30 4.07 6.67
C ALA A 65 15.44 4.70 5.28
N ASP A 66 15.39 3.89 4.22
CA ASP A 66 15.41 4.37 2.84
C ASP A 66 14.17 5.22 2.52
N LEU A 67 13.00 4.82 3.05
CA LEU A 67 11.75 5.57 2.89
C LEU A 67 11.85 6.99 3.49
N ARG A 68 12.49 7.13 4.65
CA ARG A 68 12.66 8.45 5.30
C ARG A 68 13.61 9.37 4.56
N GLN A 69 14.49 8.82 3.73
CA GLN A 69 15.42 9.57 2.88
C GLN A 69 14.84 9.89 1.50
N LEU A 70 13.62 9.43 1.23
CA LEU A 70 13.00 9.51 -0.07
C LEU A 70 12.59 10.96 -0.38
N PRO A 71 12.84 11.47 -1.60
CA PRO A 71 12.46 12.83 -1.96
C PRO A 71 10.96 13.07 -1.75
N ALA A 72 10.60 14.22 -1.18
CA ALA A 72 9.20 14.54 -0.83
C ALA A 72 8.22 14.36 -1.99
N LEU A 73 8.66 14.63 -3.24
CA LEU A 73 7.83 14.44 -4.43
C LEU A 73 7.46 12.97 -4.68
N ALA A 74 8.41 12.06 -4.55
CA ALA A 74 8.13 10.64 -4.76
C ALA A 74 7.34 10.06 -3.57
N LEU A 75 7.56 10.55 -2.35
CA LEU A 75 6.73 10.22 -1.19
C LEU A 75 5.27 10.67 -1.38
N TRP A 76 5.07 11.85 -1.97
CA TRP A 76 3.74 12.39 -2.26
C TRP A 76 2.95 11.49 -3.22
N SER A 77 3.59 10.91 -4.24
CA SER A 77 2.92 9.98 -5.17
C SER A 77 2.32 8.76 -4.47
N TYR A 78 3.05 8.13 -3.55
CA TYR A 78 2.53 7.00 -2.78
C TYR A 78 1.41 7.42 -1.80
N ARG A 79 1.53 8.60 -1.18
CA ARG A 79 0.48 9.16 -0.33
C ARG A 79 -0.80 9.45 -1.10
N GLN A 80 -0.71 9.93 -2.34
CA GLN A 80 -1.89 10.13 -3.18
C GLN A 80 -2.61 8.82 -3.46
N MET A 81 -1.88 7.73 -3.75
CA MET A 81 -2.50 6.42 -3.94
C MET A 81 -3.28 5.96 -2.69
N LEU A 82 -2.75 6.19 -1.49
CA LEU A 82 -3.46 5.89 -0.24
C LEU A 82 -4.68 6.81 -0.03
N HIS A 83 -4.53 8.09 -0.36
CA HIS A 83 -5.60 9.07 -0.28
C HIS A 83 -6.77 8.75 -1.23
N ASP A 84 -6.48 8.24 -2.43
CA ASP A 84 -7.53 7.86 -3.39
C ASP A 84 -8.33 6.65 -2.92
N LEU A 85 -7.69 5.71 -2.23
CA LEU A 85 -8.42 4.65 -1.52
C LEU A 85 -9.29 5.24 -0.41
N ALA A 86 -8.73 6.14 0.40
CA ALA A 86 -9.45 6.77 1.50
C ALA A 86 -10.69 7.53 1.03
N ARG A 87 -10.59 8.22 -0.12
CA ARG A 87 -11.69 8.94 -0.78
C ARG A 87 -12.86 8.00 -1.15
N GLU A 88 -12.56 6.74 -1.46
CA GLU A 88 -13.56 5.70 -1.75
C GLU A 88 -13.97 4.90 -0.51
N GLY A 89 -13.58 5.35 0.69
CA GLY A 89 -13.89 4.67 1.94
C GLY A 89 -13.08 3.40 2.17
N LEU A 90 -11.94 3.25 1.49
CA LEU A 90 -11.04 2.12 1.59
C LEU A 90 -9.70 2.51 2.24
N GLY A 91 -9.04 1.58 2.90
CA GLY A 91 -7.71 1.83 3.45
C GLY A 91 -6.95 0.55 3.81
N PRO A 92 -5.62 0.62 3.88
CA PRO A 92 -4.82 -0.50 4.35
C PRO A 92 -5.11 -0.76 5.82
N LEU A 93 -5.29 -2.04 6.15
CA LEU A 93 -5.44 -2.48 7.53
C LEU A 93 -4.06 -2.65 8.19
N GLN A 94 -4.06 -2.98 9.48
CA GLN A 94 -2.83 -3.32 10.18
C GLN A 94 -2.18 -4.53 9.50
N ASP A 95 -0.85 -4.56 9.54
CA ASP A 95 -0.06 -5.68 9.05
C ASP A 95 -0.52 -6.97 9.75
N HIS A 96 -0.81 -8.00 8.95
CA HIS A 96 -1.09 -9.35 9.45
C HIS A 96 0.19 -10.20 9.56
N GLY A 97 1.35 -9.54 9.73
CA GLY A 97 2.58 -10.19 10.11
C GLY A 97 2.41 -11.00 11.39
N THR A 98 2.20 -12.32 11.21
CA THR A 98 2.48 -13.40 12.17
C THR A 98 1.36 -13.83 13.12
N LEU A 99 0.27 -14.42 12.59
CA LEU A 99 -0.35 -15.61 13.21
C LEU A 99 -0.17 -16.83 12.29
N ARG A 100 1.07 -17.04 11.84
CA ARG A 100 1.59 -18.36 11.46
C ARG A 100 2.78 -18.68 12.36
N ILE A 101 2.52 -18.72 13.67
CA ILE A 101 3.37 -19.53 14.54
C ILE A 101 3.12 -20.97 14.08
N GLY A 102 4.12 -21.54 13.42
CA GLY A 102 4.19 -22.99 13.27
C GLY A 102 4.15 -23.59 14.66
N VAL A 103 2.98 -24.10 15.06
CA VAL A 103 2.91 -25.09 16.12
C VAL A 103 3.48 -26.35 15.52
N LEU A 104 4.76 -26.58 15.79
CA LEU A 104 5.30 -27.93 15.83
C LEU A 104 4.50 -28.71 16.89
N ARG A 105 3.69 -29.65 16.43
CA ARG A 105 3.31 -30.84 17.18
C ARG A 105 3.32 -32.03 16.26
#